data_AF-A0A7S1QQ72-F1
#
_entry.id   AF-A0A7S1QQ72-F1
#
_cell.length_a   1.000
_cell.length_b   1.000
_cell.length_c   1.000
_cell.angle_alpha   90.00
_cell.angle_beta   90.00
_cell.angle_gamma   90.00
#
_symmetry.space_group_name_H-M   'P 1'
#
loop_
_entity.id
_entity.type
_entity.pdbx_description
1 polymer ?
#
loop_
_entity_poly.entity_id
_entity_poly.type
_entity_poly.pdbx_seq_one_letter_code
_entity_poly.pdbx_strand_id
1 'polypeptide(L)'
;EIFVEGEVPLNQQDLAITLGVFCYINLRSLRRMGIVLSSHDIRCYVHMWRYAGHVLGICEDLLPKSVEDQEEFMLCSMLHQGCPDIIPGSATKDFIDAFVQKANRETFGLLPLGMTQTFLQQMTRFLNGSDYTTGMEIEDLGDWHWSVLLIRLVGFSLGTVVPRLPLGEEALFRLNTLQVRRALRQRGTPTGHGAGSGTEIRARM
;
A
#
# COMPACT_ATOMS: atom_id res chain seq x y z
N GLU A 1 0.46 20.98 18.68
CA GLU A 1 0.23 21.46 17.30
C GLU A 1 1.12 20.65 16.37
N ILE A 2 0.61 20.28 15.19
CA ILE A 2 1.33 19.40 14.22
C ILE A 2 2.30 20.20 13.33
N PHE A 3 2.21 21.53 13.34
CA PHE A 3 3.00 22.41 12.49
C PHE A 3 4.16 23.03 13.25
N VAL A 4 5.36 23.00 12.66
CA VAL A 4 6.51 23.76 13.14
C VAL A 4 6.26 25.23 12.80
N GLU A 5 6.45 26.10 13.78
CA GLU A 5 6.24 27.54 13.61
C GLU A 5 7.17 28.09 12.51
N GLY A 6 6.58 28.63 11.44
CA GLY A 6 7.30 29.18 10.28
C GLY A 6 7.42 28.26 9.07
N GLU A 7 6.98 27.00 9.14
CA GLU A 7 6.92 26.12 7.97
C GLU A 7 5.73 26.44 7.05
N VAL A 8 5.95 26.35 5.74
CA VAL A 8 4.88 26.36 4.74
C VAL A 8 4.43 24.92 4.52
N PRO A 9 3.14 24.59 4.70
CA PRO A 9 2.64 23.23 4.50
C PRO A 9 2.78 22.79 3.04
N LEU A 10 2.96 21.49 2.82
CA LEU A 10 3.09 20.88 1.48
C LEU A 10 4.29 21.45 0.71
N ASN A 11 5.41 21.58 1.40
CA ASN A 11 6.66 21.99 0.76
C ASN A 11 7.21 20.86 -0.15
N GLN A 12 8.31 21.15 -0.86
CA GLN A 12 8.92 20.21 -1.81
C GLN A 12 9.37 18.90 -1.15
N GLN A 13 9.86 18.96 0.09
CA GLN A 13 10.27 17.78 0.86
C GLN A 13 9.06 16.95 1.29
N ASP A 14 7.97 17.56 1.76
CA ASP A 14 6.73 16.86 2.11
C ASP A 14 6.17 16.09 0.90
N LEU A 15 6.16 16.74 -0.27
CA LEU A 15 5.72 16.12 -1.52
C LEU A 15 6.62 14.93 -1.90
N ALA A 16 7.94 15.10 -1.81
CA ALA A 16 8.91 14.04 -2.12
C ALA A 16 8.83 12.85 -1.15
N ILE A 17 8.66 13.09 0.16
CA ILE A 17 8.42 12.05 1.17
C ILE A 17 7.13 11.30 0.85
N THR A 18 6.05 12.04 0.57
CA THR A 18 4.76 11.45 0.18
C THR A 18 4.90 10.57 -1.06
N LEU A 19 5.64 11.03 -2.08
CA LEU A 19 5.96 10.23 -3.27
C LEU A 19 6.71 8.94 -2.91
N GLY A 20 7.67 9.01 -1.97
CA GLY A 20 8.42 7.86 -1.46
C GLY A 20 7.55 6.82 -0.73
N VAL A 21 6.50 7.26 -0.04
CA VAL A 21 5.50 6.36 0.55
C VAL A 21 4.77 5.57 -0.54
N PHE A 22 4.44 6.21 -1.66
CA PHE A 22 3.78 5.54 -2.79
C PHE A 22 4.74 4.69 -3.63
N CYS A 23 6.01 5.04 -3.72
CA CYS A 23 6.97 4.32 -4.56
C CYS A 23 7.79 3.30 -3.76
N TYR A 24 8.86 3.74 -3.09
CA TYR A 24 9.80 2.86 -2.40
C TYR A 24 9.14 2.04 -1.28
N ILE A 25 8.31 2.66 -0.43
CA ILE A 25 7.70 1.94 0.70
C ILE A 25 6.76 0.83 0.23
N ASN A 26 6.04 1.03 -0.90
CA ASN A 26 5.26 -0.05 -1.53
C ASN A 26 6.15 -1.18 -2.03
N LEU A 27 7.23 -0.90 -2.76
CA LEU A 27 8.18 -1.92 -3.22
C LEU A 27 8.80 -2.70 -2.05
N ARG A 28 9.21 -2.00 -0.99
CA ARG A 28 9.71 -2.59 0.25
C ARG A 28 8.67 -3.52 0.87
N SER A 29 7.41 -3.09 0.93
CA SER A 29 6.32 -3.86 1.52
C SER A 29 5.98 -5.10 0.70
N LEU A 30 5.94 -5.00 -0.63
CA LEU A 30 5.80 -6.16 -1.54
C LEU A 30 6.89 -7.20 -1.29
N ARG A 31 8.17 -6.76 -1.18
CA ARG A 31 9.29 -7.64 -0.85
C ARG A 31 9.11 -8.31 0.52
N ARG A 32 8.68 -7.58 1.55
CA ARG A 32 8.40 -8.15 2.89
C ARG A 32 7.29 -9.19 2.88
N MET A 33 6.30 -9.03 1.99
CA MET A 33 5.23 -10.01 1.76
C MET A 33 5.67 -11.20 0.89
N GLY A 34 6.92 -11.27 0.44
CA GLY A 34 7.42 -12.38 -0.39
C GLY A 34 7.14 -12.23 -1.89
N ILE A 35 6.68 -11.05 -2.34
CA ILE A 35 6.51 -10.74 -3.76
C ILE A 35 7.82 -10.15 -4.27
N VAL A 36 8.49 -10.88 -5.18
CA VAL A 36 9.75 -10.46 -5.78
C VAL A 36 9.50 -10.04 -7.23
N LEU A 37 9.71 -8.75 -7.50
CA LEU A 37 9.60 -8.18 -8.84
C LEU A 37 10.94 -8.28 -9.58
N SER A 38 10.87 -8.33 -10.92
CA SER A 38 12.08 -8.27 -11.74
C SER A 38 12.74 -6.89 -11.64
N SER A 39 14.05 -6.82 -11.89
CA SER A 39 14.75 -5.51 -11.94
C SER A 39 14.17 -4.59 -13.02
N HIS A 40 13.57 -5.15 -14.08
CA HIS A 40 12.88 -4.35 -15.10
C HIS A 40 11.60 -3.72 -14.54
N ASP A 41 10.74 -4.51 -13.89
CA ASP A 41 9.48 -4.03 -13.30
C ASP A 41 9.73 -2.98 -12.22
N ILE A 42 10.76 -3.17 -11.40
CA ILE A 42 11.17 -2.19 -10.39
C ILE A 42 11.55 -0.86 -11.07
N ARG A 43 12.37 -0.88 -12.14
CA ARG A 43 12.73 0.35 -12.86
C ARG A 43 11.51 1.02 -13.51
N CYS A 44 10.60 0.25 -14.08
CA CYS A 44 9.36 0.77 -14.65
C CYS A 44 8.46 1.40 -13.57
N TYR A 45 8.34 0.77 -12.41
CA TYR A 45 7.56 1.28 -11.28
C TYR A 45 8.13 2.58 -10.71
N VAL A 46 9.46 2.65 -10.52
CA VAL A 46 10.15 3.87 -10.10
C VAL A 46 9.99 4.96 -11.16
N HIS A 47 10.14 4.65 -12.44
CA HIS A 47 9.96 5.62 -13.52
C HIS A 47 8.53 6.20 -13.55
N MET A 48 7.51 5.35 -13.38
CA MET A 48 6.11 5.78 -13.31
C MET A 48 5.89 6.79 -12.17
N TRP A 49 6.38 6.50 -10.97
CA TRP A 49 6.25 7.41 -9.84
C TRP A 49 7.13 8.65 -9.97
N ARG A 50 8.33 8.54 -10.53
CA ARG A 50 9.17 9.69 -10.87
C ARG A 50 8.43 10.66 -11.79
N TYR A 51 7.74 10.14 -12.82
CA TYR A 51 6.91 10.94 -13.71
C TYR A 51 5.70 11.54 -12.99
N ALA A 52 5.01 10.79 -12.13
CA ALA A 52 3.92 11.34 -11.32
C ALA A 52 4.41 12.50 -10.43
N GLY A 53 5.58 12.36 -9.80
CA GLY A 53 6.20 13.44 -9.02
C GLY A 53 6.55 14.66 -9.86
N HIS A 54 7.07 14.46 -11.08
CA HIS A 54 7.30 15.56 -12.02
C HIS A 54 6.02 16.32 -12.37
N VAL A 55 4.92 15.60 -12.65
CA VAL A 55 3.60 16.21 -12.92
C VAL A 55 3.06 16.97 -11.72
N LEU A 56 3.34 16.51 -10.49
CA LEU A 56 3.00 17.21 -9.25
C LEU A 56 3.88 18.44 -8.97
N GLY A 57 4.88 18.72 -9.81
CA GLY A 57 5.76 19.88 -9.66
C GLY A 57 6.88 19.68 -8.62
N ILE A 58 7.24 18.44 -8.32
CA ILE A 58 8.42 18.15 -7.50
C ILE A 58 9.69 18.48 -8.30
N CYS A 59 10.61 19.24 -7.68
CA CYS A 59 11.90 19.60 -8.25
C CYS A 59 12.68 18.36 -8.67
N GLU A 60 13.39 18.43 -9.81
CA GLU A 60 14.10 17.27 -10.38
C GLU A 60 15.15 16.69 -9.43
N ASP A 61 15.78 17.53 -8.60
CA ASP A 61 16.79 17.10 -7.61
C ASP A 61 16.21 16.20 -6.49
N LEU A 62 14.89 16.25 -6.26
CA LEU A 62 14.19 15.41 -5.29
C LEU A 62 13.51 14.19 -5.93
N LEU A 63 13.58 14.07 -7.25
CA LEU A 63 12.97 12.94 -7.97
C LEU A 63 13.93 11.74 -8.03
N PRO A 64 13.47 10.53 -7.68
CA PRO A 64 14.34 9.36 -7.65
C PRO A 64 14.76 8.94 -9.06
N LYS A 65 16.06 8.69 -9.28
CA LYS A 65 16.56 8.13 -10.56
C LYS A 65 16.66 6.61 -10.52
N SER A 66 16.79 6.06 -9.32
CA SER A 66 16.83 4.63 -9.03
C SER A 66 15.96 4.29 -7.80
N VAL A 67 15.78 2.99 -7.51
CA VAL A 67 15.09 2.57 -6.27
C VAL A 67 16.00 2.82 -5.06
N GLU A 68 17.31 2.70 -5.25
CA GLU A 68 18.33 2.93 -4.24
C GLU A 68 18.38 4.41 -3.82
N ASP A 69 18.27 5.34 -4.79
CA ASP A 69 18.20 6.79 -4.49
C ASP A 69 16.99 7.10 -3.59
N GLN A 70 15.86 6.45 -3.86
CA GLN A 70 14.64 6.67 -3.09
C GLN A 70 14.68 6.01 -1.72
N GLU A 71 15.33 4.86 -1.62
CA GLU A 71 15.61 4.20 -0.34
C GLU A 71 16.44 5.11 0.57
N GLU A 72 17.54 5.66 0.04
CA GLU A 72 18.42 6.58 0.76
C GLU A 72 17.66 7.84 1.18
N PHE A 73 16.94 8.48 0.24
CA PHE A 73 16.12 9.66 0.53
C PHE A 73 15.10 9.39 1.64
N MET A 74 14.39 8.25 1.58
CA MET A 74 13.42 7.88 2.60
C MET A 74 14.07 7.61 3.95
N LEU A 75 15.23 6.95 3.99
CA LEU A 75 15.96 6.73 5.24
C LEU A 75 16.38 8.07 5.87
N CYS A 76 16.99 8.97 5.09
CA CYS A 76 17.38 10.30 5.56
C CYS A 76 16.18 11.10 6.05
N SER A 77 15.06 11.07 5.32
CA SER A 77 13.84 11.78 5.70
C SER A 77 13.25 11.26 7.00
N MET A 78 13.24 9.94 7.21
CA MET A 78 12.76 9.33 8.46
C MET A 78 13.68 9.63 9.64
N LEU A 79 14.99 9.66 9.45
CA LEU A 79 15.93 10.09 10.50
C LEU A 79 15.78 11.57 10.85
N HIS A 80 15.41 12.41 9.87
CA HIS A 80 15.29 13.85 10.05
C HIS A 80 13.95 14.28 10.67
N GLN A 81 12.84 13.69 10.23
CA GLN A 81 11.47 14.14 10.56
C GLN A 81 10.52 13.02 11.02
N GLY A 82 10.98 11.76 11.06
CA GLY A 82 10.15 10.64 11.50
C GLY A 82 9.69 10.82 12.95
N CYS A 83 8.38 10.96 13.14
CA CYS A 83 7.77 11.08 14.46
C CYS A 83 6.61 10.07 14.59
N PRO A 84 6.91 8.81 14.97
CA PRO A 84 5.90 7.76 15.14
C PRO A 84 4.72 8.14 16.04
N ASP A 85 4.98 8.93 17.07
CA ASP A 85 4.00 9.28 18.10
C ASP A 85 3.28 10.61 17.82
N ILE A 86 3.47 11.20 16.62
CA ILE A 86 2.82 12.46 16.24
C ILE A 86 1.29 12.34 16.20
N ILE A 87 0.79 11.16 15.84
CA ILE A 87 -0.63 10.80 15.97
C ILE A 87 -0.74 9.90 17.20
N PRO A 88 -1.64 10.22 18.16
CA PRO A 88 -1.88 9.36 19.31
C PRO A 88 -2.22 7.94 18.85
N GLY A 89 -1.46 6.95 19.28
CA GLY A 89 -1.64 5.60 18.72
C GLY A 89 -2.96 4.93 19.10
N SER A 90 -3.67 5.40 20.13
CA SER A 90 -5.06 5.02 20.40
C SER A 90 -6.00 5.40 19.24
N ALA A 91 -5.85 6.61 18.68
CA ALA A 91 -6.65 7.04 17.53
C ALA A 91 -6.36 6.21 16.27
N THR A 92 -5.08 5.85 16.06
CA THR A 92 -4.69 4.98 14.95
C THR A 92 -5.21 3.56 15.14
N LYS A 93 -5.21 3.04 16.38
CA LYS A 93 -5.78 1.74 16.72
C LYS A 93 -7.30 1.71 16.50
N ASP A 94 -8.01 2.76 16.91
CA ASP A 94 -9.46 2.89 16.67
C ASP A 94 -9.79 2.87 15.17
N PHE A 95 -8.95 3.51 14.35
CA PHE A 95 -9.08 3.47 12.89
C PHE A 95 -8.87 2.05 12.34
N ILE A 96 -7.86 1.32 12.82
CA ILE A 96 -7.62 -0.09 12.44
C ILE A 96 -8.82 -0.95 12.85
N ASP A 97 -9.34 -0.78 14.07
CA ASP A 97 -10.47 -1.56 14.58
C ASP A 97 -11.77 -1.27 13.79
N ALA A 98 -12.00 -0.03 13.36
CA ALA A 98 -13.09 0.30 12.44
C ALA A 98 -12.93 -0.42 11.08
N PHE A 99 -11.70 -0.53 10.57
CA PHE A 99 -11.40 -1.28 9.35
C PHE A 99 -11.62 -2.79 9.53
N VAL A 100 -11.27 -3.35 10.68
CA VAL A 100 -11.54 -4.75 11.05
C VAL A 100 -13.04 -5.04 10.97
N GLN A 101 -13.87 -4.17 11.55
CA GLN A 101 -15.33 -4.32 11.53
C GLN A 101 -15.88 -4.33 10.10
N LYS A 102 -15.37 -3.45 9.25
CA LYS A 102 -15.75 -3.39 7.83
C LYS A 102 -15.30 -4.65 7.08
N ALA A 103 -14.05 -5.05 7.22
CA ALA A 103 -13.48 -6.23 6.56
C ALA A 103 -14.20 -7.52 6.97
N ASN A 104 -14.58 -7.64 8.25
CA ASN A 104 -15.35 -8.79 8.74
C ASN A 104 -16.74 -8.88 8.08
N ARG A 105 -17.44 -7.73 7.92
CA ARG A 105 -18.73 -7.67 7.20
C ARG A 105 -18.59 -8.04 5.73
N GLU A 106 -17.57 -7.53 5.05
CA GLU A 106 -17.33 -7.79 3.62
C GLU A 106 -16.90 -9.24 3.35
N THR A 107 -16.24 -9.89 4.31
CA THR A 107 -15.86 -11.30 4.23
C THR A 107 -17.00 -12.23 4.73
N PHE A 108 -18.23 -11.71 4.85
CA PHE A 108 -19.40 -12.44 5.38
C PHE A 108 -19.19 -13.11 6.75
N GLY A 109 -18.25 -12.61 7.56
CA GLY A 109 -17.89 -13.23 8.84
C GLY A 109 -17.24 -14.61 8.72
N LEU A 110 -16.68 -14.98 7.56
CA LEU A 110 -15.99 -16.27 7.38
C LEU A 110 -14.83 -16.49 8.37
N LEU A 111 -14.26 -15.40 8.89
CA LEU A 111 -13.22 -15.43 9.91
C LEU A 111 -13.75 -14.83 11.23
N PRO A 112 -13.37 -15.39 12.40
CA PRO A 112 -13.66 -14.78 13.68
C PRO A 112 -13.10 -13.35 13.76
N LEU A 113 -13.86 -12.43 14.35
CA LEU A 113 -13.47 -11.01 14.45
C LEU A 113 -12.08 -10.83 15.07
N GLY A 114 -11.79 -11.55 16.16
CA GLY A 114 -10.48 -11.52 16.82
C GLY A 114 -9.35 -11.97 15.91
N MET A 115 -9.59 -12.98 15.05
CA MET A 115 -8.59 -13.44 14.08
C MET A 115 -8.32 -12.37 13.01
N THR A 116 -9.36 -11.69 12.52
CA THR A 116 -9.22 -10.56 11.59
C THR A 116 -8.48 -9.37 12.24
N GLN A 117 -8.79 -9.08 13.50
CA GLN A 117 -8.14 -8.04 14.28
C GLN A 117 -6.64 -8.33 14.46
N THR A 118 -6.30 -9.52 14.96
CA THR A 118 -4.91 -9.96 15.11
C THR A 118 -4.18 -9.91 13.78
N PHE A 119 -4.79 -10.39 12.69
CA PHE A 119 -4.18 -10.31 11.37
C PHE A 119 -3.82 -8.88 10.98
N LEU A 120 -4.78 -7.94 11.02
CA LEU A 120 -4.56 -6.56 10.60
C LEU A 120 -3.58 -5.80 11.51
N GLN A 121 -3.63 -6.03 12.82
CA GLN A 121 -2.66 -5.45 13.76
C GLN A 121 -1.24 -5.97 13.51
N GLN A 122 -1.07 -7.28 13.34
CA GLN A 122 0.24 -7.86 13.01
C GLN A 122 0.73 -7.40 11.63
N MET A 123 -0.15 -7.21 10.63
CA MET A 123 0.23 -6.65 9.33
C MET A 123 0.69 -5.20 9.44
N THR A 124 -0.01 -4.40 10.25
CA THR A 124 0.36 -3.00 10.52
C THR A 124 1.76 -2.93 11.12
N ARG A 125 2.02 -3.70 12.17
CA ARG A 125 3.35 -3.78 12.80
C ARG A 125 4.40 -4.33 11.84
N PHE A 126 4.10 -5.45 11.18
CA PHE A 126 5.05 -6.11 10.29
C PHE A 126 5.43 -5.24 9.11
N LEU A 127 4.51 -4.53 8.45
CA LEU A 127 4.85 -3.76 7.25
C LEU A 127 5.51 -2.40 7.56
N ASN A 128 5.06 -1.72 8.62
CA ASN A 128 5.59 -0.42 9.02
C ASN A 128 6.91 -0.54 9.81
N GLY A 129 7.11 -1.62 10.55
CA GLY A 129 8.20 -1.78 11.51
C GLY A 129 7.74 -1.48 12.95
N SER A 130 8.34 -2.19 13.90
CA SER A 130 8.00 -2.10 15.32
C SER A 130 8.09 -0.67 15.86
N ASP A 131 9.15 0.04 15.46
CA ASP A 131 9.52 1.33 16.02
C ASP A 131 8.55 2.45 15.60
N TYR A 132 7.77 2.21 14.54
CA TYR A 132 6.76 3.14 14.03
C TYR A 132 5.34 2.83 14.53
N THR A 133 5.17 1.81 15.39
CA THR A 133 3.87 1.35 15.88
C THR A 133 3.78 1.29 17.40
N THR A 134 4.80 1.78 18.11
CA THR A 134 4.92 1.76 19.57
C THR A 134 3.73 2.40 20.27
N GLY A 135 3.31 3.60 19.85
CA GLY A 135 2.18 4.30 20.44
C GLY A 135 0.82 3.60 20.29
N MET A 136 0.70 2.61 19.39
CA MET A 136 -0.56 1.88 19.14
C MET A 136 -0.80 0.74 20.14
N GLU A 137 0.19 0.41 20.97
CA GLU A 137 0.12 -0.70 21.93
C GLU A 137 -0.31 -2.03 21.27
N ILE A 138 0.16 -2.25 20.04
CA ILE A 138 -0.04 -3.53 19.33
C ILE A 138 0.99 -4.52 19.87
N GLU A 139 0.51 -5.64 20.40
CA GLU A 139 1.36 -6.72 20.87
C GLU A 139 2.24 -7.28 19.74
N ASP A 140 3.52 -7.51 20.03
CA ASP A 140 4.43 -8.16 19.08
C ASP A 140 4.32 -9.68 19.20
N LEU A 141 3.63 -10.30 18.25
CA LEU A 141 3.53 -11.76 18.19
C LEU A 141 4.68 -12.41 17.41
N GLY A 142 5.59 -11.59 16.86
CA GLY A 142 6.78 -12.02 16.14
C GLY A 142 6.57 -12.41 14.68
N ASP A 143 7.68 -12.43 13.94
CA ASP A 143 7.73 -12.70 12.49
C ASP A 143 7.30 -14.13 12.07
N TRP A 144 7.22 -15.05 13.04
CA TRP A 144 6.79 -16.44 12.84
C TRP A 144 5.32 -16.67 13.17
N HIS A 145 4.60 -15.63 13.58
CA HIS A 145 3.18 -15.72 13.83
C HIS A 145 2.43 -16.10 12.55
N TRP A 146 1.32 -16.85 12.68
CA TRP A 146 0.57 -17.40 11.54
C TRP A 146 0.14 -16.33 10.53
N SER A 147 -0.16 -15.10 10.98
CA SER A 147 -0.55 -13.99 10.10
C SER A 147 0.59 -13.55 9.19
N VAL A 148 1.81 -13.44 9.72
CA VAL A 148 3.01 -13.06 8.96
C VAL A 148 3.42 -14.19 8.01
N LEU A 149 3.34 -15.44 8.47
CA LEU A 149 3.58 -16.59 7.61
C LEU A 149 2.55 -16.69 6.48
N LEU A 150 1.28 -16.41 6.77
CA LEU A 150 0.21 -16.39 5.78
C LEU A 150 0.49 -15.35 4.70
N ILE A 151 0.83 -14.11 5.05
CA ILE A 151 1.08 -13.08 4.04
C ILE A 151 2.31 -13.39 3.19
N ARG A 152 3.38 -13.94 3.80
CA ARG A 152 4.59 -14.40 3.08
C ARG A 152 4.27 -15.56 2.13
N LEU A 153 3.46 -16.52 2.57
CA LEU A 153 3.02 -17.65 1.75
C LEU A 153 2.17 -17.17 0.57
N VAL A 154 1.20 -16.28 0.82
CA VAL A 154 0.33 -15.73 -0.21
C VAL A 154 1.14 -14.91 -1.21
N GLY A 155 2.02 -14.02 -0.74
CA GLY A 155 2.85 -13.22 -1.63
C GLY A 155 3.87 -14.04 -2.42
N PHE A 156 4.49 -15.06 -1.81
CA PHE A 156 5.33 -16.02 -2.56
C PHE A 156 4.51 -16.76 -3.62
N SER A 157 3.30 -17.21 -3.28
CA SER A 157 2.43 -17.91 -4.21
C SER A 157 2.07 -17.01 -5.39
N LEU A 158 1.64 -15.77 -5.12
CA LEU A 158 1.26 -14.81 -6.15
C LEU A 158 2.45 -14.30 -6.99
N GLY A 159 3.59 -14.06 -6.37
CA GLY A 159 4.77 -13.51 -7.05
C GLY A 159 5.67 -14.54 -7.72
N THR A 160 5.67 -15.79 -7.23
CA THR A 160 6.58 -16.84 -7.70
C THR A 160 5.86 -18.02 -8.31
N VAL A 161 4.84 -18.56 -7.65
CA VAL A 161 4.19 -19.81 -8.12
C VAL A 161 3.25 -19.53 -9.28
N VAL A 162 2.32 -18.59 -9.13
CA VAL A 162 1.28 -18.33 -10.14
C VAL A 162 1.82 -17.95 -11.52
N PRO A 163 2.84 -17.06 -11.64
CA PRO A 163 3.43 -16.74 -12.95
C PRO A 163 4.07 -17.93 -13.66
N ARG A 164 4.44 -18.99 -12.92
CA ARG A 164 5.06 -20.21 -13.46
C ARG A 164 4.04 -21.29 -13.81
N LEU A 165 2.79 -21.15 -13.38
CA LEU A 165 1.73 -22.09 -13.72
C LEU A 165 1.14 -21.76 -15.09
N PRO A 166 0.87 -22.77 -15.95
CA PRO A 166 0.19 -22.53 -17.20
C PRO A 166 -1.20 -21.93 -16.91
N LEU A 167 -1.51 -20.79 -17.55
CA LEU A 167 -2.75 -20.01 -17.37
C LEU A 167 -2.94 -19.41 -15.96
N GLY A 168 -1.93 -19.41 -15.09
CA GLY A 168 -2.06 -18.90 -13.72
C GLY A 168 -2.44 -17.41 -13.68
N GLU A 169 -1.74 -16.59 -14.45
CA GLU A 169 -2.01 -15.15 -14.54
C GLU A 169 -3.36 -14.86 -15.21
N GLU A 170 -3.70 -15.59 -16.28
CA GLU A 170 -5.00 -15.46 -16.95
C GLU A 170 -6.16 -15.82 -16.03
N ALA A 171 -6.01 -16.86 -15.21
CA ALA A 171 -7.01 -17.24 -14.22
C ALA A 171 -7.20 -16.15 -13.16
N LEU A 172 -6.10 -15.60 -12.60
CA LEU A 172 -6.15 -14.47 -11.68
C LEU A 172 -6.82 -13.24 -12.32
N PHE A 173 -6.44 -12.92 -13.56
CA PHE A 173 -7.01 -11.81 -14.30
C PHE A 173 -8.51 -11.97 -14.52
N ARG A 174 -8.98 -13.18 -14.90
CA ARG A 174 -10.41 -13.48 -15.05
C ARG A 174 -11.16 -13.40 -13.74
N LEU A 175 -10.62 -13.96 -12.66
CA LEU A 175 -11.22 -13.90 -11.32
C LEU A 175 -11.38 -12.45 -10.87
N ASN A 176 -10.31 -11.65 -10.99
CA ASN A 176 -10.35 -10.22 -10.67
C ASN A 176 -11.38 -9.47 -11.54
N THR A 177 -11.37 -9.70 -12.86
CA THR A 177 -12.33 -9.09 -13.79
C THR A 177 -13.77 -9.42 -13.44
N LEU A 178 -14.05 -10.67 -13.05
CA LEU A 178 -15.39 -11.09 -12.61
C LEU A 178 -15.79 -10.41 -11.30
N GLN A 179 -14.89 -10.31 -10.32
CA GLN A 179 -15.14 -9.62 -9.06
C GLN A 179 -15.41 -8.12 -9.29
N VAL A 180 -14.56 -7.43 -10.04
CA VAL A 180 -14.73 -6.01 -10.38
C VAL A 180 -16.06 -5.79 -11.12
N ARG A 181 -16.39 -6.62 -12.11
CA ARG A 181 -17.67 -6.52 -12.83
C ARG A 181 -18.87 -6.75 -11.92
N ARG A 182 -18.80 -7.70 -10.98
CA ARG A 182 -19.86 -7.92 -9.98
C ARG A 182 -20.01 -6.71 -9.06
N ALA A 183 -18.91 -6.16 -8.57
CA ALA A 183 -18.91 -4.97 -7.71
C ALA A 183 -19.48 -3.73 -8.44
N LEU A 184 -19.10 -3.51 -9.69
CA LEU A 184 -19.65 -2.43 -10.53
C LEU A 184 -21.16 -2.61 -10.78
N ARG A 185 -21.62 -3.85 -11.01
CA ARG A 185 -23.06 -4.15 -11.17
C ARG A 185 -23.85 -3.88 -9.88
N GLN A 186 -23.29 -4.20 -8.71
CA GLN A 186 -23.93 -3.94 -7.41
C GLN A 186 -23.96 -2.46 -7.06
N ARG A 187 -22.93 -1.69 -7.43
CA ARG A 187 -22.86 -0.23 -7.17
C ARG A 187 -23.65 0.62 -8.18
N GLY A 188 -24.08 0.03 -9.30
CA GLY A 188 -24.67 0.76 -10.42
C GLY A 188 -23.63 1.55 -11.22
N THR A 189 -24.04 2.11 -12.36
CA THR A 189 -23.15 2.97 -13.16
C THR A 189 -22.91 4.27 -12.38
N PRO A 190 -21.65 4.66 -12.11
CA PRO A 190 -21.38 5.92 -11.44
C PRO A 190 -22.01 7.05 -12.28
N THR A 191 -22.76 7.94 -11.64
CA THR A 191 -23.35 9.12 -12.29
C THR A 191 -22.67 10.35 -11.70
N GLY A 192 -22.07 11.20 -12.55
CA GLY A 192 -21.36 12.41 -12.13
C GLY A 192 -20.01 12.65 -12.82
N HIS A 193 -19.39 13.79 -12.51
CA HIS A 193 -18.10 14.19 -13.10
C HIS A 193 -16.98 13.26 -12.57
N GLY A 194 -16.41 12.45 -13.48
CA GLY A 194 -15.41 11.42 -13.17
C GLY A 194 -15.86 9.99 -13.49
N ALA A 195 -17.13 9.79 -13.82
CA ALA A 195 -17.65 8.52 -14.30
C ALA A 195 -17.33 8.34 -15.79
N GLY A 196 -16.14 7.84 -16.12
CA GLY A 196 -15.90 7.31 -17.47
C GLY A 196 -16.94 6.23 -17.76
N SER A 197 -17.87 6.49 -18.67
CA SER A 197 -19.09 5.68 -18.91
C SER A 197 -18.81 4.28 -19.48
N GLY A 198 -17.53 3.94 -19.72
CA GLY A 198 -17.09 2.69 -20.36
C GLY A 198 -17.64 2.47 -21.78
N THR A 199 -18.47 3.39 -22.28
CA THR A 199 -19.15 3.30 -23.58
C THR A 199 -18.33 3.97 -24.69
N GLU A 200 -17.38 4.84 -24.33
CA GLU A 200 -16.54 5.56 -25.29
C GLU A 200 -15.47 4.68 -25.97
N ILE A 201 -15.12 3.52 -25.40
CA ILE A 201 -14.12 2.61 -25.99
C ILE A 201 -14.70 1.83 -27.18
N ARG A 202 -16.03 1.69 -27.29
CA ARG A 202 -16.67 0.96 -28.41
C ARG A 202 -16.85 1.77 -29.70
N ALA A 203 -16.53 3.07 -29.69
CA ALA A 203 -16.76 3.94 -30.85
C ALA A 203 -15.50 4.18 -31.73
N ARG A 204 -14.37 3.51 -31.44
CA ARG A 204 -13.12 3.64 -32.22
C ARG A 204 -12.46 2.29 -32.58
N MET A 205 -13.27 1.27 -32.85
CA MET A 205 -12.86 0.10 -33.64
C MET A 205 -13.76 0.00 -34.87
#